data_AF-A0A957NXM9-F1
#
_entry.id   AF-A0A957NXM9-F1
#
_cell.length_a   1.000
_cell.length_b   1.000
_cell.length_c   1.000
_cell.angle_alpha   90.00
_cell.angle_beta   90.00
_cell.angle_gamma   90.00
#
_symmetry.space_group_name_H-M   'P 1'
#
loop_
_entity.id
_entity.type
_entity.pdbx_description
1 polymer ?
#
loop_
_entity_poly.entity_id
_entity_poly.type
_entity_poly.pdbx_seq_one_letter_code
_entity_poly.pdbx_strand_id
1 'polypeptide(L)' 'MIMLLILTMSGVSVGAVAGVVAHGMDGLILGASSGLVLGVTGWTVIGMVERFQSDRRLDRFFRQE' A
#
# COMPACT_ATOMS: atom_id res chain seq x y z
N MET A 1 -3.76 -10.40 4.56
CA MET A 1 -4.86 -9.53 5.07
C MET A 1 -4.39 -8.55 6.15
N ILE A 2 -3.66 -9.00 7.18
CA ILE A 2 -3.12 -8.12 8.24
C ILE A 2 -2.25 -6.98 7.67
N MET A 3 -1.36 -7.28 6.72
CA MET A 3 -0.47 -6.26 6.15
C MET A 3 -1.22 -5.20 5.33
N LEU A 4 -2.30 -5.57 4.62
CA LEU A 4 -3.19 -4.60 3.98
C LEU A 4 -3.74 -3.61 5.01
N LEU A 5 -4.25 -4.10 6.13
CA LEU A 5 -4.80 -3.26 7.20
C LEU A 5 -3.76 -2.31 7.77
N ILE A 6 -2.52 -2.78 7.96
CA ILE A 6 -1.43 -1.93 8.46
C ILE A 6 -1.12 -0.82 7.45
N LEU A 7 -1.00 -1.15 6.16
CA LEU A 7 -0.72 -0.19 5.10
C LEU A 7 -1.85 0.84 4.93
N THR A 8 -3.11 0.41 4.98
CA THR A 8 -4.24 1.33 4.85
C THR A 8 -4.40 2.22 6.08
N MET A 9 -4.26 1.68 7.29
CA MET A 9 -4.39 2.47 8.52
C MET A 9 -3.22 3.45 8.69
N SER A 10 -2.00 3.04 8.36
CA SER A 10 -0.84 3.95 8.35
C SER A 10 -0.97 5.02 7.27
N GLY A 11 -1.41 4.65 6.07
CA GLY A 11 -1.70 5.61 5.00
C GLY A 11 -2.74 6.64 5.45
N VAL A 12 -3.89 6.19 5.97
CA VAL A 12 -4.96 7.06 6.49
C VAL A 12 -4.46 7.98 7.59
N SER A 13 -3.72 7.47 8.58
CA SER A 13 -3.25 8.30 9.70
C SER A 13 -2.24 9.36 9.26
N VAL A 14 -1.26 8.98 8.43
CA VAL A 14 -0.27 9.92 7.88
C VAL A 14 -0.96 10.94 6.98
N GLY A 15 -1.85 10.49 6.10
CA GLY A 15 -2.61 11.35 5.21
C GLY A 15 -3.49 12.33 5.96
N ALA A 16 -4.22 11.87 6.98
CA ALA A 16 -5.06 12.70 7.84
C ALA A 16 -4.25 13.79 8.54
N VAL A 17 -3.12 13.43 9.15
CA VAL A 17 -2.24 14.39 9.84
C VAL A 17 -1.68 15.41 8.84
N ALA A 18 -1.16 14.96 7.69
CA ALA A 18 -0.65 15.85 6.66
C ALA A 18 -1.73 16.80 6.13
N GLY A 19 -2.94 16.30 5.93
CA GLY A 19 -4.11 17.08 5.53
C GLY A 19 -4.46 18.16 6.56
N VAL A 20 -4.53 17.80 7.84
CA VAL A 20 -4.78 18.74 8.94
C VAL A 20 -3.71 19.82 9.02
N VAL A 21 -2.44 19.45 8.88
CA VAL A 21 -1.32 20.42 8.89
C VAL A 21 -1.42 21.40 7.72
N ALA A 22 -1.84 20.94 6.54
CA ALA A 22 -1.89 21.76 5.34
C ALA A 22 -3.11 22.68 5.27
N HIS A 23 -4.30 22.20 5.64
CA HIS A 23 -5.57 22.91 5.43
C HIS A 23 -6.55 22.81 6.62
N GLY A 24 -6.06 22.47 7.81
CA GLY A 24 -6.91 22.31 8.99
C GLY A 24 -7.95 21.21 8.79
N MET A 25 -9.17 21.43 9.30
CA MET A 25 -10.23 20.43 9.21
C MET A 25 -10.64 20.08 7.77
N ASP A 26 -10.58 21.05 6.85
CA ASP A 26 -10.92 20.80 5.43
C ASP A 26 -9.93 19.84 4.77
N GLY A 27 -8.67 19.88 5.22
CA GLY A 27 -7.63 18.96 4.76
C GLY A 27 -7.73 17.55 5.35
N LEU A 28 -8.42 17.36 6.49
CA LEU A 28 -8.47 16.06 7.18
C LEU A 28 -9.02 14.95 6.28
N ILE A 29 -10.18 15.18 5.66
CA ILE A 29 -10.87 14.16 4.86
C ILE A 29 -10.07 13.89 3.58
N LEU A 30 -9.66 14.94 2.86
CA LEU A 30 -8.85 14.82 1.65
C LEU A 30 -7.52 14.09 1.90
N GLY A 31 -6.86 14.43 3.00
CA GLY A 31 -5.63 13.79 3.43
C GLY A 31 -5.84 12.32 3.78
N ALA A 32 -6.84 12.01 4.61
CA ALA A 32 -7.18 10.64 4.98
C ALA A 32 -7.54 9.77 3.76
N SER A 33 -8.33 10.30 2.83
CA SER A 33 -8.70 9.62 1.59
C SER A 33 -7.48 9.36 0.69
N SER A 34 -6.61 10.37 0.52
CA SER A 34 -5.37 10.22 -0.26
C SER A 34 -4.46 9.17 0.37
N GLY A 35 -4.32 9.21 1.69
CA GLY A 35 -3.59 8.22 2.48
C GLY A 35 -4.13 6.79 2.33
N LEU A 36 -5.46 6.63 2.33
CA LEU A 36 -6.11 5.34 2.09
C LEU A 36 -5.76 4.79 0.70
N VAL A 37 -5.87 5.61 -0.34
CA VAL A 37 -5.54 5.22 -1.71
C VAL A 37 -4.08 4.75 -1.78
N LEU A 38 -3.15 5.52 -1.22
CA LEU A 38 -1.73 5.16 -1.18
C LEU A 38 -1.49 3.84 -0.42
N GLY A 39 -2.17 3.62 0.70
CA GLY A 39 -2.07 2.37 1.46
C GLY A 39 -2.56 1.15 0.66
N VAL A 40 -3.69 1.27 -0.03
CA VAL A 40 -4.20 0.21 -0.91
C VAL A 40 -3.26 -0.03 -2.09
N THR A 41 -2.75 1.03 -2.73
CA THR A 41 -1.78 0.93 -3.82
C THR A 41 -0.48 0.28 -3.37
N GLY A 42 0.03 0.62 -2.19
CA GLY A 42 1.22 -0.03 -1.63
C GLY A 42 1.02 -1.54 -1.47
N TRP A 43 -0.14 -1.95 -0.94
CA TRP A 43 -0.48 -3.36 -0.82
C TRP A 43 -0.53 -4.08 -2.18
N THR A 44 -1.18 -3.50 -3.18
CA THR A 44 -1.29 -4.14 -4.51
C THR A 44 0.07 -4.29 -5.19
N VAL A 45 0.94 -3.27 -5.08
CA VAL A 45 2.30 -3.30 -5.64
C VAL A 45 3.12 -4.40 -4.97
N ILE A 46 3.08 -4.51 -3.64
CA ILE A 46 3.81 -5.57 -2.92
C ILE A 46 3.32 -6.96 -3.38
N GLY A 47 2.01 -7.16 -3.48
CA GLY A 47 1.45 -8.43 -3.96
C GLY A 47 1.87 -8.78 -5.40
N MET A 48 1.95 -7.78 -6.29
CA MET A 48 2.47 -7.98 -7.64
C MET A 48 3.94 -8.40 -7.65
N VAL A 49 4.77 -7.74 -6.81
CA VAL A 49 6.20 -8.06 -6.71
C VAL A 49 6.41 -9.48 -6.16
N GLU A 50 5.68 -9.86 -5.12
CA GLU A 50 5.73 -11.22 -4.56
C GLU A 50 5.36 -12.28 -5.59
N ARG A 51 4.26 -12.04 -6.34
CA ARG A 51 3.84 -12.93 -7.42
C ARG A 51 4.92 -13.07 -8.49
N PHE A 52 5.47 -11.95 -8.96
CA PHE A 52 6.52 -11.96 -9.96
C PHE A 52 7.77 -12.72 -9.49
N GLN A 53 8.17 -12.56 -8.23
CA GLN A 53 9.28 -13.33 -7.66
C GLN A 53 8.97 -14.83 -7.53
N SER A 54 7.72 -15.18 -7.25
CA SER A 54 7.27 -16.57 -7.21
C SER A 54 7.34 -17.21 -8.60
N ASP A 55 6.84 -16.53 -9.63
CA ASP A 55 6.87 -17.00 -11.01
C ASP A 55 8.32 -17.21 -11.49
N ARG A 56 9.21 -16.25 -11.22
CA ARG A 56 10.65 -16.35 -11.48
C ARG A 56 11.36 -17.48 -10.72
N ARG A 57 10.84 -17.90 -9.57
CA ARG A 57 11.37 -19.04 -8.83
C ARG A 57 10.91 -20.34 -9.48
N LEU A 58 9.62 -20.46 -9.80
CA LEU A 58 9.04 -21.62 -10.49
C LEU A 58 9.74 -21.88 -11.83
N ASP A 59 9.93 -20.86 -12.66
CA ASP A 59 10.62 -20.99 -13.94
C ASP A 59 12.05 -21.55 -13.82
N ARG A 60 12.74 -21.23 -12.72
CA ARG A 60 14.08 -21.77 -12.46
C ARG A 60 14.05 -23.21 -11.99
N PHE A 61 13.05 -23.61 -11.22
CA PHE A 61 12.87 -25.01 -10.80
C PHE A 61 12.60 -25.93 -12.00
N PHE A 62 11.71 -25.54 -12.92
CA PHE A 62 11.36 -26.38 -14.08
C PHE A 62 12.42 -26.41 -15.19
N ARG A 63 13.40 -25.50 -15.17
CA ARG A 63 14.54 -25.51 -16.12
C ARG A 63 15.76 -26.29 -15.59
N GLN A 64 15.70 -26.87 -14.40
CA GLN A 64 16.81 -27.61 -13.78
C GLN A 64 16.74 -29.14 -13.97
N GLU A 65 15.77 -29.64 -14.75
CA GLU A 65 15.71 -31.02 -15.25
C GLU A 65 16.32 -31.12 -16.66
#